data_AF-A0A0G0FBI1-F1
#
_entry.id   AF-A0A0G0FBI1-F1
#
_cell.length_a   1.000
_cell.length_b   1.000
_cell.length_c   1.000
_cell.angle_alpha   90.00
_cell.angle_beta   90.00
_cell.angle_gamma   90.00
#
_symmetry.space_group_name_H-M   'P 1'
#
loop_
_entity.id
_entity.type
_entity.pdbx_description
1 polymer ?
#
loop_
_entity_poly.entity_id
_entity_poly.type
_entity_poly.pdbx_seq_one_letter_code
_entity_poly.pdbx_strand_id
1 'polypeptide(L)' 'MAKQIKFGEEARAKILSGVNALANTVKVTLGPNGRNVAIE' A
#
# COMPACT_ATOMS: atom_id res chain seq x y z
N MET A 1 22.30 2.40 14.25
CA MET A 1 20.89 2.86 14.37
C MET A 1 20.10 1.85 15.17
N ALA A 2 19.36 2.29 16.18
CA ALA A 2 18.46 1.41 16.93
C ALA A 2 17.19 1.09 16.11
N LYS A 3 16.60 -0.09 16.33
CA LYS A 3 15.35 -0.48 15.69
C LYS A 3 14.16 0.15 16.40
N GLN A 4 13.14 0.53 15.64
CA GLN A 4 11.83 0.89 16.19
C GLN A 4 10.97 -0.38 16.23
N ILE A 5 10.45 -0.72 17.41
CA ILE A 5 9.51 -1.82 17.58
C ILE A 5 8.15 -1.24 17.95
N LYS A 6 7.13 -1.57 17.14
CA LYS A 6 5.75 -1.09 17.29
C LYS A 6 4.83 -2.29 17.44
N PHE A 7 3.77 -2.13 18.23
CA PHE A 7 2.85 -3.21 18.56
C PHE A 7 1.39 -2.77 18.39
N GLY A 8 0.49 -3.73 18.46
CA GLY A 8 -0.94 -3.49 18.53
C GLY A 8 -1.48 -2.70 17.33
N GLU A 9 -2.38 -1.77 17.62
CA GLU A 9 -3.10 -0.99 16.61
C GLU A 9 -2.19 -0.08 15.78
N GLU A 10 -1.18 0.55 16.41
CA GLU A 10 -0.25 1.44 15.70
C GLU A 10 0.52 0.70 14.60
N ALA A 11 0.96 -0.53 14.89
CA ALA A 11 1.63 -1.37 13.90
C ALA A 11 0.68 -1.77 12.76
N ARG A 12 -0.56 -2.17 13.08
CA ARG A 12 -1.55 -2.56 12.07
C ARG A 12 -1.97 -1.39 11.19
N ALA A 13 -2.15 -0.20 11.76
CA ALA A 13 -2.52 1.01 11.01
C ALA A 13 -1.46 1.37 9.97
N LYS A 14 -0.16 1.27 10.33
CA LYS A 14 0.95 1.50 9.40
C LYS A 14 0.98 0.47 8.27
N ILE A 15 0.76 -0.80 8.58
CA ILE A 15 0.69 -1.86 7.57
C ILE A 15 -0.50 -1.62 6.64
N LEU A 16 -1.69 -1.36 7.19
CA LEU A 16 -2.90 -1.11 6.42
C LEU A 16 -2.73 0.06 5.46
N SER A 17 -2.10 1.15 5.92
CA SER A 17 -1.81 2.31 5.07
C SER A 17 -0.95 1.92 3.86
N GLY A 18 0.13 1.16 4.06
CA GLY A 18 0.98 0.68 2.97
C GLY A 18 0.26 -0.27 2.01
N VAL A 19 -0.52 -1.21 2.55
CA VAL A 19 -1.34 -2.13 1.73
C VAL A 19 -2.36 -1.35 0.90
N ASN A 20 -3.02 -0.36 1.48
CA ASN A 20 -3.97 0.48 0.76
C ASN A 20 -3.30 1.29 -0.35
N ALA A 21 -2.11 1.85 -0.11
CA ALA A 21 -1.37 2.58 -1.14
C ALA A 21 -1.05 1.67 -2.34
N LEU A 22 -0.57 0.45 -2.07
CA LEU A 22 -0.28 -0.54 -3.11
C LEU A 22 -1.56 -0.98 -3.83
N ALA A 23 -2.57 -1.42 -3.09
CA ALA A 23 -3.81 -1.95 -3.65
C ALA A 23 -4.56 -0.89 -4.47
N ASN A 24 -4.57 0.36 -4.01
CA ASN A 24 -5.20 1.46 -4.76
C ASN A 24 -4.50 1.74 -6.08
N THR A 25 -3.18 1.56 -6.14
CA THR A 25 -2.42 1.73 -7.38
C THR A 25 -2.65 0.57 -8.33
N VAL A 26 -2.58 -0.67 -7.85
CA VAL A 26 -2.69 -1.87 -8.70
C VAL A 26 -4.13 -2.08 -9.18
N LYS A 27 -5.15 -1.81 -8.36
CA LYS A 27 -6.55 -2.10 -8.72
C LYS A 27 -7.02 -1.34 -9.97
N VAL A 28 -6.39 -0.20 -10.31
CA VAL A 28 -6.77 0.59 -11.50
C VAL A 28 -6.41 -0.12 -12.80
N THR A 29 -5.52 -1.11 -12.76
CA THR A 29 -5.05 -1.85 -13.94
C THR A 29 -5.83 -3.14 -14.18
N LEU A 30 -6.85 -3.46 -13.36
CA LEU A 30 -7.56 -4.73 -13.42
C LEU A 30 -8.70 -4.73 -14.44
N GLY A 31 -8.81 -5.84 -15.18
CA GLY A 31 -9.90 -6.09 -16.14
C GLY A 31 -9.64 -5.52 -17.54
N PRO A 32 -10.55 -5.80 -18.49
CA PRO A 32 -10.40 -5.38 -19.89
C PRO A 32 -10.37 -3.85 -20.09
N ASN A 33 -10.86 -3.08 -19.10
CA ASN A 33 -10.85 -1.61 -19.09
C ASN A 33 -9.82 -1.03 -18.10
N GLY A 34 -8.78 -1.79 -17.74
CA GLY A 34 -7.70 -1.30 -16.87
C GLY A 34 -7.00 -0.07 -17.45
N ARG A 35 -6.57 0.85 -16.58
CA ARG A 35 -5.86 2.09 -16.95
C ARG A 35 -4.35 1.93 -16.73
N ASN A 36 -3.57 2.72 -17.46
CA ASN A 36 -2.12 2.76 -17.29
C ASN A 36 -1.72 3.55 -16.03
N VAL A 37 -0.65 3.10 -15.37
CA VAL A 37 0.00 3.80 -14.26
C VAL A 37 1.36 4.29 -14.75
N ALA A 38 1.62 5.59 -14.65
CA ALA A 38 2.92 6.17 -15.00
C ALA A 38 3.94 5.89 -13.87
N ILE A 39 5.17 5.57 -14.26
CA ILE A 39 6.31 5.39 -13.36
C ILE A 39 7.38 6.38 -13.83
N GLU A 40 7.75 7.33 -12.97
CA GLU A 40 8.77 8.37 -13.21
C GLU A 40 9.96 8.22 -12.25
#